data_AF-A0A8T0AF06-F1
#
_entry.id   AF-A0A8T0AF06-F1
#
_cell.length_a   1.000
_cell.length_b   1.000
_cell.length_c   1.000
_cell.angle_alpha   90.00
_cell.angle_beta   90.00
_cell.angle_gamma   90.00
#
_symmetry.space_group_name_H-M   'P 1'
#
loop_
_entity.id
_entity.type
_entity.pdbx_description
1 polymer ?
#
loop_
_entity_poly.entity_id
_entity_poly.type
_entity_poly.pdbx_seq_one_letter_code
_entity_poly.pdbx_strand_id
1 'polypeptide(L)'
;MADDSFSNSKYTALASLNTAHCRARCAIERLNGVLKRRFACFNYLRVEPQKACNITLACIVLHNIATKRNVPLCADNDAPEPLGDPNQPPAFCQNEQTGRATK
;
A
#
# COMPACT_ATOMS: atom_id res chain seq x y z
N MET A 1 -12.83 -16.71 -50.26
CA MET A 1 -13.71 -16.37 -49.13
C MET A 1 -13.23 -17.13 -47.89
N ALA A 2 -12.05 -16.78 -47.39
CA ALA A 2 -11.47 -17.35 -46.19
C ALA A 2 -10.51 -16.30 -45.64
N ASP A 3 -10.90 -15.64 -44.54
CA ASP A 3 -9.96 -15.20 -43.47
C ASP A 3 -10.65 -14.60 -42.22
N ASP A 4 -11.94 -14.27 -42.23
CA ASP A 4 -12.57 -13.57 -41.09
C ASP A 4 -12.62 -14.39 -39.78
N SER A 5 -12.55 -15.72 -39.86
CA SER A 5 -12.60 -16.59 -38.67
C SER A 5 -11.30 -16.55 -37.84
N PHE A 6 -10.15 -16.34 -38.48
CA PHE A 6 -8.85 -16.35 -37.80
C PHE A 6 -8.57 -15.03 -37.08
N SER A 7 -9.01 -13.92 -37.68
CA SER A 7 -8.92 -12.57 -37.08
C SER A 7 -9.85 -12.42 -35.87
N ASN A 8 -11.07 -12.97 -35.95
CA ASN A 8 -12.04 -12.97 -34.83
C ASN A 8 -11.54 -13.78 -33.61
N SER A 9 -10.88 -14.92 -33.82
CA SER A 9 -10.35 -15.75 -32.72
C SER A 9 -9.21 -15.08 -31.94
N LYS A 10 -8.38 -14.26 -32.59
CA LYS A 10 -7.32 -13.49 -31.91
C LYS A 10 -7.90 -12.32 -31.11
N TYR A 11 -8.89 -11.62 -31.67
CA TYR A 11 -9.56 -10.52 -31.00
C TYR A 11 -10.30 -10.97 -29.71
N THR A 12 -10.95 -12.14 -29.75
CA THR A 12 -11.60 -12.72 -28.57
C THR A 12 -10.60 -13.16 -27.49
N ALA A 13 -9.46 -13.74 -27.87
CA ALA A 13 -8.38 -14.09 -26.94
C ALA A 13 -7.73 -12.85 -26.29
N LEU A 14 -7.55 -11.76 -27.05
CA LEU A 14 -7.07 -10.49 -26.51
C LEU A 14 -8.11 -9.85 -25.56
N ALA A 15 -9.40 -9.93 -25.90
CA ALA A 15 -10.46 -9.42 -25.04
C ALA A 15 -10.53 -10.16 -23.70
N SER A 16 -10.35 -11.49 -23.69
CA SER A 16 -10.31 -12.28 -22.46
C SER A 16 -9.06 -11.97 -21.62
N LEU A 17 -7.90 -11.80 -22.25
CA LEU A 17 -6.65 -11.39 -21.59
C LEU A 17 -6.79 -10.00 -20.95
N ASN A 18 -7.34 -9.02 -21.68
CA ASN A 18 -7.60 -7.68 -21.17
C ASN A 18 -8.57 -7.73 -19.97
N THR A 19 -9.62 -8.55 -20.06
CA THR A 19 -10.57 -8.75 -18.96
C THR A 19 -9.86 -9.32 -17.72
N ALA A 20 -8.99 -10.32 -17.90
CA ALA A 20 -8.21 -10.90 -16.81
C ALA A 20 -7.25 -9.87 -16.19
N HIS A 21 -6.55 -9.08 -17.00
CA HIS A 21 -5.69 -8.00 -16.51
C HIS A 21 -6.46 -6.92 -15.75
N CYS A 22 -7.62 -6.49 -16.26
CA CYS A 22 -8.47 -5.55 -15.54
C CYS A 22 -8.87 -6.10 -14.17
N ARG A 23 -9.31 -7.36 -14.09
CA ARG A 23 -9.65 -8.00 -12.81
C ARG A 23 -8.48 -8.04 -11.84
N ALA A 24 -7.30 -8.43 -12.31
CA ALA A 24 -6.09 -8.47 -11.50
C ALA A 24 -5.73 -7.07 -10.98
N ARG A 25 -5.75 -6.05 -11.86
CA ARG A 25 -5.49 -4.66 -11.49
C ARG A 25 -6.47 -4.15 -10.43
N CYS A 26 -7.76 -4.37 -10.61
CA CYS A 26 -8.77 -3.97 -9.63
C CYS A 26 -8.56 -4.63 -8.26
N ALA A 27 -8.12 -5.89 -8.22
CA ALA A 27 -7.79 -6.57 -6.97
C ALA A 27 -6.58 -5.96 -6.27
N ILE A 28 -5.52 -5.66 -7.02
CA ILE A 28 -4.30 -5.03 -6.50
C ILE A 28 -4.57 -3.59 -6.00
N GLU A 29 -5.34 -2.79 -6.75
CA GLU A 29 -5.70 -1.44 -6.34
C GLU A 29 -6.51 -1.44 -5.04
N ARG A 30 -7.49 -2.36 -4.91
CA ARG A 30 -8.26 -2.55 -3.67
C ARG A 30 -7.37 -2.94 -2.50
N LEU A 31 -6.46 -3.89 -2.70
CA LEU A 31 -5.49 -4.30 -1.67
C LEU A 31 -4.63 -3.12 -1.23
N ASN A 32 -4.05 -2.38 -2.17
CA ASN A 32 -3.23 -1.21 -1.88
C ASN A 32 -4.01 -0.13 -1.10
N GLY A 33 -5.28 0.09 -1.43
CA GLY A 33 -6.15 1.02 -0.70
C GLY A 33 -6.41 0.59 0.75
N VAL A 34 -6.52 -0.72 1.02
CA VAL A 34 -6.64 -1.23 2.40
C VAL A 34 -5.32 -1.10 3.15
N LEU A 35 -4.20 -1.47 2.52
CA LEU A 35 -2.87 -1.41 3.16
C LEU A 35 -2.47 0.03 3.49
N LYS A 36 -2.68 0.99 2.58
CA LYS A 36 -2.38 2.41 2.82
C LYS A 36 -3.16 3.02 3.99
N ARG A 37 -4.43 2.63 4.15
CA ARG A 37 -5.27 3.08 5.29
C ARG A 37 -4.80 2.48 6.61
N ARG A 38 -4.35 1.21 6.59
CA ARG A 38 -3.96 0.51 7.82
C ARG A 38 -2.52 0.76 8.25
N PHE A 39 -1.61 0.95 7.30
CA PHE A 39 -0.18 1.03 7.56
C PHE A 39 0.41 2.30 6.92
N ALA A 40 0.80 3.26 7.76
CA ALA A 40 1.40 4.52 7.31
C ALA A 40 2.69 4.33 6.49
N CYS A 41 3.40 3.21 6.69
CA CYS A 41 4.62 2.89 5.94
C CYS A 41 4.39 2.82 4.42
N PHE A 42 3.17 2.52 3.95
CA PHE A 42 2.84 2.46 2.54
C PHE A 42 2.72 3.84 1.85
N ASN A 43 2.60 4.93 2.62
CA ASN A 43 2.50 6.29 2.07
C ASN A 43 3.87 6.89 1.72
N TYR A 44 4.94 6.42 2.37
CA TYR A 44 6.29 7.00 2.24
C TYR A 44 7.36 5.93 1.93
N LEU A 45 6.96 4.84 1.30
CA LEU A 45 7.84 3.70 1.03
C LEU A 45 8.89 4.05 -0.04
N ARG A 46 10.10 4.44 0.40
CA ARG A 46 11.26 4.74 -0.47
C ARG A 46 12.33 3.65 -0.37
N VAL A 47 11.98 2.44 -0.81
CA VAL A 47 12.92 1.30 -0.85
C VAL A 47 12.96 0.68 -2.24
N GLU A 48 13.99 -0.11 -2.50
CA GLU A 48 14.10 -0.90 -3.73
C GLU A 48 12.87 -1.82 -3.92
N PRO A 49 12.39 -2.07 -5.15
CA PRO A 49 11.20 -2.87 -5.41
C PRO A 49 11.18 -4.24 -4.72
N GLN A 50 12.33 -4.92 -4.65
CA GLN A 50 12.44 -6.22 -3.99
C GLN A 50 12.15 -6.12 -2.48
N LYS A 51 12.67 -5.07 -1.82
CA LYS A 51 12.38 -4.78 -0.41
C LYS A 51 10.93 -4.34 -0.22
N ALA A 52 10.38 -3.56 -1.15
CA ALA A 52 8.99 -3.15 -1.12
C ALA A 52 8.04 -4.36 -1.17
N CYS A 53 8.35 -5.38 -1.96
CA CYS A 53 7.59 -6.63 -2.01
C CYS A 53 7.59 -7.36 -0.66
N ASN A 54 8.74 -7.45 0.02
CA ASN A 54 8.83 -8.09 1.33
C ASN A 54 8.02 -7.33 2.40
N ILE A 55 8.08 -6.00 2.38
CA ILE A 55 7.28 -5.14 3.26
C ILE A 55 5.78 -5.33 2.97
N THR A 56 5.40 -5.37 1.69
CA THR A 56 4.03 -5.65 1.26
C THR A 56 3.54 -7.00 1.80
N LEU A 57 4.35 -8.05 1.69
CA LEU A 57 4.03 -9.38 2.20
C LEU A 57 3.81 -9.38 3.72
N ALA A 58 4.70 -8.73 4.46
CA ALA A 58 4.58 -8.57 5.91
C ALA A 58 3.28 -7.84 6.28
N CYS A 59 2.95 -6.74 5.60
CA CYS A 59 1.72 -5.99 5.81
C CYS A 59 0.45 -6.81 5.50
N ILE A 60 0.48 -7.68 4.49
CA ILE A 60 -0.63 -8.60 4.18
C ILE A 60 -0.83 -9.61 5.32
N VAL A 61 0.25 -10.22 5.80
CA VAL A 61 0.19 -11.18 6.92
C VAL A 61 -0.36 -10.50 8.18
N LEU A 62 0.16 -9.31 8.51
CA LEU A 62 -0.31 -8.51 9.64
C LEU A 62 -1.77 -8.10 9.48
N HIS A 63 -2.19 -7.69 8.27
CA HIS A 63 -3.58 -7.38 7.98
C HIS A 63 -4.48 -8.60 8.26
N ASN A 64 -4.10 -9.79 7.79
CA ASN A 64 -4.87 -11.01 8.00
C ASN A 64 -5.02 -11.35 9.49
N ILE A 65 -3.93 -11.22 10.27
CA ILE A 65 -3.95 -11.44 11.73
C ILE A 65 -4.92 -10.46 12.38
N ALA A 66 -4.82 -9.18 12.04
CA ALA A 66 -5.64 -8.15 12.64
C ALA A 66 -7.11 -8.25 12.21
N THR A 67 -7.41 -8.72 10.99
CA THR A 67 -8.77 -9.07 10.54
C THR A 67 -9.32 -10.26 11.34
N LYS A 68 -8.55 -11.32 11.56
CA LYS A 68 -8.97 -12.45 12.42
C LYS A 68 -9.25 -12.05 13.86
N ARG A 69 -8.59 -11.00 14.34
CA ARG A 69 -8.78 -10.43 15.68
C ARG A 69 -9.85 -9.33 15.73
N ASN A 70 -10.58 -9.09 14.64
CA ASN A 70 -11.57 -8.01 14.51
C ASN A 70 -11.03 -6.62 14.88
N VAL A 71 -9.75 -6.37 14.62
CA VAL A 71 -9.16 -5.05 14.80
C VAL A 71 -9.70 -4.14 13.69
N PRO A 72 -10.29 -2.97 14.01
CA PRO A 72 -10.84 -2.06 13.02
C PRO A 72 -9.74 -1.52 12.08
N LEU A 73 -10.15 -1.06 10.90
CA LEU A 73 -9.24 -0.51 9.88
C LEU A 73 -8.91 0.97 10.10
N CYS A 74 -9.76 1.69 10.83
CA CYS A 74 -9.55 3.07 11.23
C CYS A 74 -9.74 3.14 12.75
N ALA A 75 -8.78 3.71 13.47
CA ALA A 75 -9.15 4.58 14.58
C ALA A 75 -9.48 5.92 13.91
N ASP A 76 -10.63 6.54 14.24
CA ASP A 76 -11.06 7.85 13.74
C ASP A 76 -9.96 8.92 13.87
N ASN A 77 -9.05 8.97 12.90
CA ASN A 77 -8.03 10.00 12.77
C ASN A 77 -8.26 10.83 11.49
N ASP A 78 -9.52 10.92 11.03
CA ASP A 78 -9.98 12.03 10.20
C ASP A 78 -10.13 13.33 11.03
N ALA A 79 -9.55 13.40 12.22
CA ALA A 79 -9.26 14.68 12.85
C ALA A 79 -8.33 15.43 11.90
N PRO A 80 -8.70 16.64 11.45
CA PRO A 80 -7.76 17.49 10.73
C PRO A 80 -6.49 17.59 11.55
N GLU A 81 -5.34 17.29 10.96
CA GLU A 81 -4.05 17.73 11.50
C GLU A 81 -4.24 19.17 11.98
N PRO A 82 -4.01 19.49 13.27
CA PRO A 82 -4.10 20.86 13.74
C PRO A 82 -3.22 21.69 12.80
N LEU A 83 -3.81 22.67 12.12
CA LEU A 83 -3.06 23.61 11.30
C LEU A 83 -1.94 24.17 12.20
N GLY A 84 -0.71 23.71 11.97
CA GLY A 84 0.43 24.14 12.79
C GLY A 84 0.51 25.65 12.76
N ASP A 85 0.61 26.28 13.93
CA ASP A 85 0.81 27.72 14.03
C ASP A 85 2.07 28.09 13.22
N PRO A 86 1.97 28.99 12.21
CA PRO A 86 3.11 29.42 11.41
C PRO A 86 4.26 30.02 12.23
N ASN A 87 4.00 30.39 13.49
CA ASN A 87 4.98 31.01 14.38
C ASN A 87 5.71 30.03 15.30
N GLN A 88 5.44 28.72 15.21
CA GLN A 88 6.13 27.75 16.05
C GLN A 88 7.47 27.36 15.40
N PRO A 89 8.62 27.62 16.06
CA PRO A 89 9.91 27.20 15.53
C PRO A 89 9.93 25.67 15.38
N PRO A 90 10.57 25.13 14.33
CA PRO A 90 10.60 23.69 14.09
C PRO A 90 11.17 22.99 15.32
N ALA A 91 10.41 22.03 15.86
CA ALA A 91 10.87 21.20 16.95
C ALA A 91 12.17 20.52 16.52
N PHE A 92 13.27 20.95 17.13
CA PHE A 92 14.56 20.30 16.97
C PHE A 92 14.41 18.91 17.56
N CYS A 93 14.23 17.89 16.71
CA CYS A 93 14.40 16.50 17.12
C CYS A 93 15.89 16.30 17.46
N GLN A 94 16.26 16.58 18.71
CA GLN A 94 17.53 16.12 19.25
C GLN A 94 17.44 14.60 19.33
N ASN A 95 18.09 13.95 18.38
CA ASN A 95 18.38 12.54 18.42
C ASN A 95 19.15 12.23 19.72
N GLU A 96 18.62 11.24 20.44
CA GLU A 96 19.18 10.68 21.67
C GLU A 96 20.68 10.38 21.51
N GLN A 97 21.55 11.16 22.19
CA GLN A 97 22.88 10.65 22.53
C GLN A 97 22.72 9.61 23.65
N THR A 98 22.60 8.36 23.21
CA THR A 98 22.95 7.17 24.01
C THR A 98 24.39 7.32 24.49
N GLY A 99 24.62 7.22 25.80
CA GLY A 99 25.97 7.28 26.36
C GLY A 99 26.08 7.09 27.87
N ARG A 100 25.31 6.17 28.48
CA ARG A 100 25.59 5.73 29.86
C ARG A 100 26.62 4.61 29.81
N ALA A 101 27.91 4.98 29.79
CA ALA A 101 28.99 4.05 30.08
C ALA A 101 29.37 4.21 31.56
N THR A 102 29.17 3.14 32.31
CA THR A 102 29.73 2.90 33.64
C THR A 102 31.25 2.86 33.59
N LYS A 103 31.91 3.64 34.46
CA LYS A 103 32.87 3.18 35.48
C LYS A 103 33.16 4.31 36.45
#